data_AF-A0A6L3X3H9-F1
#
_entry.id   AF-A0A6L3X3H9-F1
#
_cell.length_a   1.000
_cell.length_b   1.000
_cell.length_c   1.000
_cell.angle_alpha   90.00
_cell.angle_beta   90.00
_cell.angle_gamma   90.00
#
_symmetry.space_group_name_H-M   'P 1'
#
loop_
_entity.id
_entity.type
_entity.pdbx_description
1 polymer ?
#
loop_
_entity_poly.entity_id
_entity_poly.type
_entity_poly.pdbx_seq_one_letter_code
_entity_poly.pdbx_strand_id
1 'polypeptide(L)'
;MSVSSFNRRWAAVILEALTRHGVRHVCIAPGSRSTPLTLAAAENRAFIHHTHFDERGLGHLALGLAKVSKAPVAVIVTSGTAVANLYPALIEAGLTGEKLILL
;
A
#
# COMPACT_ATOMS: atom_id res chain seq x y z
N MET A 1 1.98 -19.36 -21.73
CA MET A 1 1.19 -18.56 -20.77
C MET A 1 2.17 -17.86 -19.84
N SER A 2 2.18 -16.52 -19.75
CA SER A 2 3.21 -15.79 -18.98
C SER A 2 2.77 -15.56 -17.53
N VAL A 3 3.51 -16.14 -16.58
CA VAL A 3 3.28 -15.97 -15.14
C VAL A 3 3.40 -14.51 -14.72
N SER A 4 4.40 -13.78 -15.23
CA SER A 4 4.60 -12.37 -14.89
C SER A 4 3.43 -11.48 -15.34
N SER A 5 2.86 -11.78 -16.51
CA SER A 5 1.67 -11.09 -17.01
C SER A 5 0.44 -11.38 -16.14
N PHE A 6 0.22 -12.65 -15.78
CA PHE A 6 -0.90 -13.03 -14.91
C PHE A 6 -0.79 -12.40 -13.52
N ASN A 7 0.39 -12.40 -12.92
CA ASN A 7 0.64 -11.75 -11.61
C ASN A 7 0.26 -10.26 -11.64
N ARG A 8 0.63 -9.55 -12.71
CA ARG A 8 0.27 -8.13 -12.86
C ARG A 8 -1.22 -7.92 -13.07
N ARG A 9 -1.91 -8.77 -13.84
CA ARG A 9 -3.37 -8.69 -14.00
C ARG A 9 -4.11 -8.94 -12.69
N TRP A 10 -3.66 -9.92 -11.91
CA TRP A 10 -4.22 -10.19 -10.59
C TRP A 10 -4.05 -8.99 -9.65
N ALA A 11 -2.85 -8.42 -9.58
CA ALA A 11 -2.57 -7.23 -8.80
C ALA A 11 -3.41 -6.01 -9.27
N ALA A 12 -3.58 -5.82 -10.58
CA ALA A 12 -4.39 -4.73 -11.11
C ALA A 12 -5.84 -4.78 -10.64
N VAL A 13 -6.44 -5.97 -10.53
CA VAL A 13 -7.80 -6.14 -9.99
C VAL A 13 -7.85 -5.75 -8.51
N ILE A 14 -6.87 -6.16 -7.71
CA ILE A 14 -6.79 -5.78 -6.29
C ILE A 14 -6.74 -4.25 -6.16
N LEU A 15 -5.81 -3.60 -6.88
CA LEU A 15 -5.62 -2.17 -6.79
C LEU A 15 -6.84 -1.40 -7.32
N GLU A 16 -7.43 -1.80 -8.45
CA GLU A 16 -8.65 -1.17 -8.96
C GLU A 16 -9.83 -1.34 -8.00
N ALA A 17 -9.96 -2.46 -7.31
CA ALA A 17 -11.01 -2.64 -6.31
C ALA A 17 -10.87 -1.62 -5.16
N LEU A 18 -9.64 -1.31 -4.73
CA LEU A 18 -9.39 -0.33 -3.66
C LEU A 18 -9.85 1.08 -4.03
N THR A 19 -9.77 1.48 -5.32
CA THR A 19 -10.25 2.80 -5.76
C THR A 19 -11.75 2.98 -5.50
N ARG A 20 -12.52 1.88 -5.60
CA ARG A 20 -13.98 1.87 -5.35
C ARG A 20 -14.35 2.08 -3.89
N HIS A 21 -13.40 1.92 -2.98
CA HIS A 21 -13.55 2.17 -1.55
C HIS A 21 -12.91 3.50 -1.11
N GLY A 22 -12.56 4.37 -2.05
CA GLY A 22 -12.04 5.71 -1.76
C GLY A 22 -10.54 5.76 -1.44
N VAL A 23 -9.79 4.69 -1.70
CA VAL A 23 -8.33 4.73 -1.59
C VAL A 23 -7.78 5.65 -2.68
N ARG A 24 -7.09 6.71 -2.25
CA ARG A 24 -6.37 7.64 -3.15
C ARG A 24 -4.88 7.69 -2.88
N HIS A 25 -4.44 7.48 -1.65
CA HIS A 25 -3.02 7.48 -1.32
C HIS A 25 -2.48 6.06 -1.25
N VAL A 26 -1.33 5.84 -1.88
CA VAL A 26 -0.60 4.56 -1.84
C VAL A 26 0.85 4.85 -1.44
N CYS A 27 1.26 4.29 -0.31
CA CYS A 27 2.62 4.41 0.21
C CYS A 27 3.41 3.16 -0.19
N ILE A 28 4.56 3.30 -0.84
CA ILE A 28 5.30 2.19 -1.45
C ILE A 28 6.75 2.18 -0.94
N ALA A 29 7.18 1.04 -0.39
CA ALA A 29 8.59 0.76 -0.14
C ALA A 29 9.20 -0.06 -1.29
N PRO A 30 10.50 0.11 -1.58
CA PRO A 30 11.17 -0.61 -2.67
C PRO A 30 11.27 -2.12 -2.38
N GLY A 31 11.09 -2.95 -3.41
CA GLY A 31 11.41 -4.38 -3.33
C GLY A 31 10.99 -5.20 -4.55
N SER A 32 11.61 -6.38 -4.70
CA SER A 32 11.41 -7.23 -5.88
C SER A 32 10.09 -8.01 -5.82
N ARG A 33 9.74 -8.59 -4.67
CA ARG A 33 8.54 -9.45 -4.55
C ARG A 33 7.24 -8.66 -4.69
N SER A 34 7.26 -7.37 -4.34
CA SER A 34 6.14 -6.43 -4.49
C SER A 34 5.97 -5.88 -5.91
N THR A 35 6.77 -6.30 -6.89
CA THR A 35 6.72 -5.82 -8.29
C THR A 35 5.30 -5.84 -8.88
N PRO A 36 4.49 -6.92 -8.78
CA PRO A 36 3.16 -6.93 -9.38
C PRO A 36 2.23 -5.84 -8.83
N LEU A 37 2.24 -5.64 -7.50
CA LEU A 37 1.45 -4.63 -6.82
C LEU A 37 1.95 -3.21 -7.14
N THR A 38 3.27 -3.02 -7.08
CA THR A 38 3.90 -1.71 -7.31
C THR A 38 3.67 -1.22 -8.74
N LEU A 39 3.86 -2.08 -9.74
CA LEU A 39 3.61 -1.72 -11.13
C LEU A 39 2.12 -1.47 -11.40
N ALA A 40 1.22 -2.29 -10.84
CA ALA A 40 -0.21 -2.07 -10.96
C ALA A 40 -0.65 -0.73 -10.32
N ALA A 41 -0.09 -0.38 -9.17
CA ALA A 41 -0.33 0.90 -8.52
C ALA A 41 0.20 2.07 -9.36
N ALA A 42 1.42 1.97 -9.90
CA ALA A 42 2.04 3.02 -10.72
C ALA A 42 1.28 3.29 -12.04
N GLU A 43 0.66 2.26 -12.63
CA GLU A 43 -0.15 2.38 -13.84
C GLU A 43 -1.54 2.97 -13.60
N ASN A 44 -2.04 2.93 -12.36
CA ASN A 44 -3.37 3.43 -12.02
C ASN A 44 -3.34 4.92 -11.64
N ARG A 45 -3.94 5.75 -12.50
CA ARG A 45 -4.00 7.22 -12.36
C ARG A 45 -4.89 7.72 -11.21
N ALA A 46 -5.66 6.84 -10.58
CA ALA A 46 -6.49 7.21 -9.42
C ALA A 46 -5.65 7.45 -8.14
N PHE A 47 -4.41 6.96 -8.11
CA PHE A 47 -3.56 7.02 -6.93
C PHE A 47 -2.58 8.20 -6.94
N ILE A 48 -2.30 8.68 -5.73
CA ILE A 48 -1.20 9.56 -5.37
C ILE A 48 -0.16 8.70 -4.65
N HIS A 49 1.00 8.54 -5.27
CA HIS A 49 2.06 7.66 -4.79
C HIS A 49 3.01 8.40 -3.87
N HIS A 50 3.33 7.78 -2.74
CA HIS A 50 4.35 8.23 -1.80
C HIS A 50 5.38 7.13 -1.63
N THR A 51 6.66 7.47 -1.57
CA THR A 51 7.74 6.48 -1.46
C THR A 51 8.60 6.74 -0.26
N HIS A 52 9.01 5.68 0.45
CA HIS A 52 9.99 5.75 1.52
C HIS A 52 10.77 4.44 1.60
N PHE A 53 12.05 4.52 1.96
CA PHE A 53 12.94 3.36 2.11
C PHE A 53 12.82 2.63 3.46
N ASP A 54 12.20 3.22 4.48
CA ASP A 54 12.02 2.63 5.81
C ASP A 54 10.53 2.32 5.95
N GLU A 55 10.16 1.05 5.98
CA GLU A 55 8.76 0.63 6.04
C GLU A 55 8.06 1.08 7.32
N ARG A 56 8.78 1.22 8.43
CA ARG A 56 8.21 1.74 9.68
C ARG A 56 7.85 3.20 9.52
N GLY A 57 8.72 3.98 8.88
CA GLY A 57 8.44 5.37 8.50
C GLY A 57 7.28 5.47 7.50
N LEU A 58 7.27 4.58 6.49
CA LEU A 58 6.21 4.49 5.49
C LEU A 58 4.84 4.20 6.11
N GLY A 59 4.78 3.31 7.10
CA GLY A 59 3.56 3.00 7.86
C GLY A 59 3.03 4.22 8.60
N HIS A 60 3.89 5.00 9.26
CA HIS A 60 3.46 6.23 9.95
C HIS A 60 3.09 7.36 8.98
N LEU A 61 3.73 7.44 7.81
CA LEU A 61 3.30 8.33 6.74
C LEU A 61 1.87 7.99 6.31
N ALA A 62 1.59 6.72 6.05
CA ALA A 62 0.25 6.26 5.70
C ALA A 62 -0.77 6.53 6.80
N LEU A 63 -0.39 6.33 8.07
CA LEU A 63 -1.20 6.66 9.24
C LEU A 63 -1.54 8.16 9.29
N GLY A 64 -0.57 9.04 9.08
CA GLY A 64 -0.79 10.49 9.05
C GLY A 64 -1.73 10.90 7.92
N LEU A 65 -1.53 10.34 6.72
CA LEU A 65 -2.42 10.54 5.57
C LEU A 65 -3.85 10.09 5.87
N ALA A 66 -4.04 8.90 6.45
CA ALA A 66 -5.35 8.38 6.82
C ALA A 66 -6.01 9.21 7.92
N LYS A 67 -5.23 9.65 8.93
CA LYS A 67 -5.71 10.44 10.07
C LYS A 67 -6.29 11.78 9.62
N VAL A 68 -5.66 12.47 8.67
CA VAL A 68 -6.14 13.78 8.16
C VAL A 68 -7.24 13.61 7.13
N SER A 69 -7.05 12.72 6.15
CA SER A 69 -8.01 12.56 5.04
C SER A 69 -9.31 11.87 5.44
N LYS A 70 -9.32 11.13 6.56
CA LYS A 70 -10.41 10.22 6.98
C LYS A 70 -10.78 9.16 5.93
N ALA A 71 -9.90 8.94 4.96
CA ALA A 71 -10.03 7.97 3.89
C ALA A 71 -9.07 6.79 4.09
N PRO A 72 -9.35 5.60 3.53
CA PRO A 72 -8.42 4.49 3.58
C PRO A 72 -7.16 4.79 2.76
N VAL A 73 -6.01 4.36 3.28
CA VAL A 73 -4.68 4.52 2.66
C VAL A 73 -4.05 3.15 2.48
N ALA A 74 -3.57 2.86 1.26
CA ALA A 74 -2.90 1.61 0.98
C ALA A 74 -1.38 1.72 1.22
N VAL A 75 -0.78 0.63 1.65
CA VAL A 75 0.66 0.49 1.85
C VAL A 75 1.14 -0.76 1.12
N ILE A 76 2.15 -0.64 0.27
CA ILE A 76 2.77 -1.75 -0.44
C ILE A 76 4.19 -1.91 0.09
N VAL A 77 4.50 -3.09 0.60
CA VAL A 77 5.87 -3.48 1.01
C VAL A 77 6.27 -4.80 0.37
N THR A 78 7.57 -5.07 0.33
CA THR A 78 8.05 -6.40 -0.07
C THR A 78 7.93 -7.40 1.08
N SER A 79 8.15 -8.68 0.79
CA SER A 79 8.17 -9.75 1.77
C SER A 79 9.27 -9.58 2.84
N GLY A 80 9.13 -10.26 3.98
CA GLY A 80 10.15 -10.33 5.02
C GLY A 80 9.94 -9.30 6.14
N THR A 81 11.03 -8.79 6.71
CA THR A 81 10.98 -7.82 7.82
C THR A 81 10.35 -6.49 7.42
N ALA A 82 10.31 -6.16 6.13
CA ALA A 82 9.56 -5.04 5.58
C ALA A 82 8.07 -5.06 6.03
N VAL A 83 7.44 -6.24 6.06
CA VAL A 83 6.07 -6.41 6.57
C VAL A 83 6.02 -6.18 8.09
N ALA A 84 6.97 -6.74 8.83
CA ALA A 84 7.02 -6.60 10.29
C ALA A 84 7.23 -5.14 10.75
N ASN A 85 7.94 -4.33 9.96
CA ASN A 85 8.16 -2.91 10.24
C ASN A 85 6.88 -2.08 10.21
N LEU A 86 5.79 -2.56 9.59
CA LEU A 86 4.49 -1.89 9.57
C LEU A 86 3.72 -2.01 10.88
N TYR A 87 4.11 -2.91 11.77
CA TYR A 87 3.35 -3.26 12.98
C TYR A 87 3.06 -2.05 13.90
N PRO A 88 4.01 -1.13 14.18
CA PRO A 88 3.72 0.01 15.03
C PRO A 88 2.58 0.90 14.50
N ALA A 89 2.57 1.20 13.20
CA ALA A 89 1.52 1.99 12.58
C ALA A 89 0.19 1.23 12.52
N LEU A 90 0.22 -0.09 12.33
CA LEU A 90 -0.97 -0.93 12.36
C LEU A 90 -1.61 -0.99 13.76
N ILE A 91 -0.81 -1.12 14.81
CA ILE A 91 -1.30 -1.11 16.20
C ILE A 91 -1.96 0.24 16.50
N GLU A 92 -1.30 1.35 16.17
CA GLU A 92 -1.86 2.68 16.37
C GLU A 92 -3.18 2.86 15.61
N ALA A 93 -3.23 2.46 14.33
CA ALA A 93 -4.46 2.46 13.55
C ALA A 93 -5.59 1.62 14.19
N GLY A 94 -5.25 0.49 14.81
CA GLY A 94 -6.20 -0.34 15.56
C GLY A 94 -6.76 0.33 16.82
N LEU A 95 -6.01 1.26 17.42
CA LEU A 95 -6.43 2.02 18.59
C LEU A 95 -7.18 3.30 18.23
N THR A 96 -6.75 4.01 17.19
CA THR A 96 -7.27 5.35 16.84
C THR A 96 -8.18 5.38 15.60
N GLY A 97 -8.35 4.25 14.90
CA GLY A 97 -9.40 4.05 13.89
C GLY A 97 -9.01 4.39 12.45
N GLU A 98 -7.74 4.68 12.17
CA GLU A 98 -7.26 4.88 10.80
C GLU A 98 -7.39 3.62 9.95
N LYS A 99 -7.79 3.80 8.70
CA LYS A 99 -8.02 2.69 7.76
C LYS A 99 -6.76 2.45 6.93
N LEU A 100 -5.86 1.61 7.44
CA LEU A 100 -4.67 1.19 6.70
C LEU A 100 -4.93 -0.14 5.98
N ILE A 101 -4.66 -0.18 4.67
CA ILE A 101 -4.75 -1.39 3.85
C ILE A 101 -3.33 -1.85 3.51
N LEU A 102 -2.85 -2.90 4.17
CA LEU A 102 -1.49 -3.40 4.01
C LEU A 102 -1.45 -4.50 2.93
N LEU A 103 -0.63 -4.31 1.90
CA LEU A 103 -0.48 -5.16 0.72
C LEU A 103 0.94 -5.73 0.59
#